data_AF-A0A6L6PMU9-F1
#
_entry.id   AF-A0A6L6PMU9-F1
#
_cell.length_a   1.000
_cell.length_b   1.000
_cell.length_c   1.000
_cell.angle_alpha   90.00
_cell.angle_beta   90.00
_cell.angle_gamma   90.00
#
_symmetry.space_group_name_H-M   'P 1'
#
loop_
_entity.id
_entity.type
_entity.pdbx_description
1 polymer ?
#
loop_
_entity_poly.entity_id
_entity_poly.type
_entity_poly.pdbx_seq_one_letter_code
_entity_poly.pdbx_strand_id
1 'polypeptide(L)'
;MMIPPARLAAAWAAAAMAAEAQAAASPLIVHYNERSPYHYTERGVPQGPAIAKVAGALAAAHIRYTLRSTPAKQQLVLLQKNEAPACMLAWVDLPGRDGKGKLSEKIYDERRLWCTKATPDEVMQRIDAALHNAAPPK
;
A
#
# COMPACT_ATOMS: atom_id res chain seq x y z
N MET A 1 -0.32 -73.76 0.53
CA MET A 1 -1.35 -72.70 0.40
C MET A 1 -1.30 -71.86 1.67
N MET A 2 -0.63 -70.70 1.67
CA MET A 2 -0.88 -69.53 2.56
C MET A 2 0.17 -68.42 2.35
N ILE A 3 -0.27 -67.41 1.58
CA ILE A 3 -0.07 -65.94 1.59
C ILE A 3 1.05 -65.33 2.49
N PRO A 4 1.93 -64.45 1.94
CA PRO A 4 2.88 -63.65 2.71
C PRO A 4 2.30 -62.28 3.13
N PRO A 5 2.72 -61.68 4.27
CA PRO A 5 2.42 -60.28 4.53
C PRO A 5 3.52 -59.38 3.95
N ALA A 6 3.09 -58.56 3.00
CA ALA A 6 3.81 -57.41 2.49
C ALA A 6 4.13 -56.42 3.63
N ARG A 7 5.34 -55.87 3.62
CA ARG A 7 5.63 -54.57 4.22
C ARG A 7 6.37 -53.72 3.18
N LEU A 8 5.58 -52.97 2.43
CA LEU A 8 6.02 -51.84 1.62
C LEU A 8 6.67 -50.82 2.56
N ALA A 9 7.97 -50.61 2.40
CA ALA A 9 8.73 -49.57 3.09
C ALA A 9 9.22 -48.55 2.06
N ALA A 10 8.90 -47.28 2.32
CA ALA A 10 9.51 -46.06 1.78
C ALA A 10 9.40 -45.85 0.24
N ALA A 11 9.21 -44.64 -0.29
CA ALA A 11 9.62 -43.34 0.22
C ALA A 11 8.64 -42.24 -0.24
N TRP A 12 8.13 -41.48 0.72
CA TRP A 12 7.61 -40.13 0.50
C TRP A 12 8.82 -39.18 0.44
N ALA A 13 9.19 -38.70 -0.74
CA ALA A 13 10.21 -37.65 -0.86
C ALA A 13 10.09 -36.90 -2.20
N ALA A 14 9.12 -35.98 -2.29
CA ALA A 14 9.18 -34.86 -3.24
C ALA A 14 8.09 -33.81 -2.93
N ALA A 15 8.10 -33.25 -1.73
CA ALA A 15 7.44 -31.98 -1.46
C ALA A 15 8.51 -31.01 -0.94
N ALA A 16 9.55 -30.80 -1.75
CA ALA A 16 10.47 -29.69 -1.55
C ALA A 16 9.68 -28.42 -1.82
N MET A 17 9.26 -27.78 -0.73
CA MET A 17 8.53 -26.53 -0.73
C MET A 17 9.28 -25.51 -1.59
N ALA A 18 8.60 -25.02 -2.62
CA ALA A 18 8.94 -23.77 -3.26
C ALA A 18 8.76 -22.65 -2.22
N ALA A 19 9.77 -22.45 -1.37
CA ALA A 19 9.97 -21.19 -0.68
C ALA A 19 10.47 -20.20 -1.73
N GLU A 20 9.55 -19.64 -2.50
CA GLU A 20 9.85 -18.46 -3.30
C GLU A 20 10.42 -17.42 -2.35
N ALA A 21 11.68 -17.08 -2.58
CA ALA A 21 12.32 -15.94 -1.96
C ALA A 21 11.54 -14.70 -2.40
N GLN A 22 10.53 -14.34 -1.62
CA GLN A 22 9.85 -13.06 -1.74
C GLN A 22 10.90 -12.01 -1.39
N ALA A 23 11.61 -11.51 -2.41
CA ALA A 23 12.48 -10.35 -2.29
C ALA A 23 11.67 -9.30 -1.54
N ALA A 24 12.15 -8.93 -0.35
CA ALA A 24 11.39 -8.11 0.58
C ALA A 24 11.26 -6.70 -0.02
N ALA A 25 10.25 -6.48 -0.86
CA ALA A 25 10.02 -5.24 -1.57
C ALA A 25 9.98 -4.07 -0.57
N SER A 26 10.78 -3.03 -0.82
CA SER A 26 10.83 -1.85 0.05
C SER A 26 9.42 -1.34 0.35
N PRO A 27 9.13 -0.98 1.61
CA PRO A 27 7.79 -0.54 1.99
C PRO A 27 7.41 0.72 1.20
N LEU A 28 6.15 0.79 0.77
CA LEU A 28 5.59 1.98 0.13
C LEU A 28 5.68 3.17 1.10
N ILE A 29 6.27 4.28 0.67
CA ILE A 29 6.29 5.49 1.50
C ILE A 29 5.02 6.29 1.22
N VAL A 30 4.21 6.51 2.24
CA VAL A 30 3.04 7.39 2.19
C VAL A 30 3.39 8.71 2.85
N HIS A 31 3.54 9.74 2.04
CA HIS A 31 3.80 11.09 2.49
C HIS A 31 2.49 11.80 2.85
N TYR A 32 2.44 12.50 3.97
CA TYR A 32 1.35 13.39 4.33
C TYR A 32 1.89 14.76 4.71
N ASN A 33 1.13 15.82 4.46
CA ASN A 33 1.46 17.15 4.99
C ASN A 33 0.67 17.39 6.28
N GLU A 34 1.11 18.28 7.16
CA GLU A 34 0.36 18.58 8.39
C GLU A 34 -0.94 19.36 8.08
N ARG A 35 -2.09 18.83 8.49
CA ARG A 35 -3.41 19.47 8.41
C ARG A 35 -4.44 18.81 9.34
N SER A 36 -4.57 19.36 10.54
CA SER A 36 -5.67 19.03 11.45
C SER A 36 -7.04 19.42 10.84
N PRO A 37 -8.11 18.63 11.05
CA PRO A 37 -8.16 17.39 11.83
C PRO A 37 -7.79 16.13 11.03
N TYR A 38 -7.60 16.22 9.71
CA TYR A 38 -7.61 15.04 8.83
C TYR A 38 -6.33 14.20 8.86
N HIS A 39 -5.18 14.86 8.89
CA HIS A 39 -3.87 14.21 8.83
C HIS A 39 -2.83 15.09 9.51
N TYR A 40 -2.35 14.67 10.67
CA TYR A 40 -1.46 15.48 11.50
C TYR A 40 -0.57 14.59 12.36
N THR A 41 0.54 15.13 12.83
CA THR A 41 1.40 14.46 13.80
C THR A 41 1.06 14.94 15.21
N GLU A 42 0.85 14.01 16.13
CA GLU A 42 0.78 14.29 17.56
C GLU A 42 1.78 13.43 18.31
N ARG A 43 2.66 14.07 19.08
CA ARG A 43 3.75 13.40 19.85
C ARG A 43 4.59 12.44 18.99
N GLY A 44 4.85 12.83 17.74
CA GLY A 44 5.63 12.04 16.78
C GLY A 44 4.86 10.91 16.09
N VAL A 45 3.57 10.73 16.41
CA VAL A 45 2.72 9.70 15.80
C VAL A 45 1.80 10.32 14.75
N PRO A 46 1.78 9.83 13.50
CA PRO A 46 0.80 10.24 12.50
C PRO A 46 -0.62 9.85 12.94
N GLN A 47 -1.53 10.82 12.92
CA GLN A 47 -2.92 10.72 13.38
C GLN A 47 -3.89 11.41 12.43
N GLY A 48 -5.18 11.25 12.71
CA GLY A 48 -6.30 11.83 11.97
C GLY A 48 -7.05 10.81 11.12
N PRO A 49 -8.32 11.07 10.81
CA PRO A 49 -9.22 10.12 10.15
C PRO A 49 -8.77 9.76 8.73
N ALA A 50 -8.10 10.66 8.00
CA ALA A 50 -7.54 10.33 6.68
C ALA A 50 -6.34 9.39 6.79
N ILE A 51 -5.47 9.59 7.80
CA ILE A 51 -4.38 8.65 8.10
C ILE A 51 -4.95 7.30 8.50
N ALA A 52 -5.93 7.26 9.40
CA ALA A 52 -6.55 6.02 9.86
C ALA A 52 -7.17 5.22 8.71
N LYS A 53 -7.91 5.88 7.81
CA LYS A 53 -8.51 5.22 6.63
C LYS A 53 -7.45 4.64 5.69
N VAL A 54 -6.42 5.41 5.34
CA VAL A 54 -5.34 4.93 4.45
C VAL A 54 -4.52 3.83 5.09
N ALA A 55 -4.14 3.99 6.36
CA ALA A 55 -3.41 2.98 7.13
C ALA A 55 -4.19 1.66 7.20
N GLY A 56 -5.49 1.73 7.50
CA GLY A 56 -6.39 0.57 7.53
C GLY A 56 -6.53 -0.10 6.16
N ALA A 57 -6.71 0.68 5.09
CA ALA A 57 -6.79 0.15 3.74
C ALA A 57 -5.48 -0.55 3.30
N LEU A 58 -4.32 0.06 3.56
CA LEU A 58 -3.03 -0.56 3.24
C LEU A 58 -2.78 -1.84 4.04
N ALA A 59 -3.18 -1.86 5.31
CA ALA A 59 -3.10 -3.06 6.16
C ALA A 59 -4.02 -4.19 5.64
N ALA A 60 -5.28 -3.88 5.33
CA ALA A 60 -6.24 -4.83 4.76
C ALA A 60 -5.79 -5.36 3.39
N ALA A 61 -5.10 -4.52 2.61
CA ALA A 61 -4.51 -4.90 1.35
C ALA A 61 -3.21 -5.71 1.50
N HIS A 62 -2.66 -5.91 2.70
CA HIS A 62 -1.34 -6.51 2.95
C HIS A 62 -0.18 -5.77 2.25
N ILE A 63 -0.24 -4.44 2.19
CA ILE A 63 0.83 -3.60 1.64
C ILE A 63 1.71 -3.14 2.79
N ARG A 64 3.01 -3.42 2.73
CA ARG A 64 3.97 -2.85 3.70
C ARG A 64 4.16 -1.36 3.39
N TYR A 65 4.02 -0.51 4.40
CA TYR A 65 4.14 0.94 4.22
C TYR A 65 4.83 1.64 5.39
N THR A 66 5.28 2.86 5.15
CA THR A 66 5.69 3.80 6.19
C THR A 66 5.00 5.15 5.97
N LEU A 67 4.63 5.82 7.06
CA LEU A 67 4.04 7.16 7.00
C LEU A 67 5.13 8.20 7.27
N ARG A 68 5.19 9.24 6.44
CA ARG A 68 6.21 10.30 6.56
C ARG A 68 5.57 11.68 6.45
N SER A 69 5.77 12.52 7.45
CA SER A 69 5.43 13.94 7.34
C SER A 69 6.35 14.60 6.31
N THR A 70 5.78 15.22 5.29
CA THR A 70 6.52 15.87 4.20
C THR A 70 5.71 17.08 3.72
N PRO A 71 6.28 18.30 3.69
CA PRO A 71 5.59 19.48 3.20
C PRO A 71 5.03 19.29 1.78
N ALA A 72 3.83 19.82 1.52
CA ALA A 72 3.11 19.59 0.25
C ALA A 72 3.94 19.98 -0.99
N LYS A 73 4.74 21.06 -0.93
CA LYS A 73 5.64 21.45 -2.02
C LYS A 73 6.72 20.39 -2.30
N GLN A 74 7.26 19.75 -1.27
CA GLN A 74 8.25 18.68 -1.43
C GLN A 74 7.62 17.41 -2.00
N GLN A 75 6.37 17.09 -1.61
CA GLN A 75 5.63 15.97 -2.20
C GLN A 75 5.46 16.13 -3.73
N LEU A 76 5.23 17.36 -4.22
CA LEU A 76 5.17 17.64 -5.66
C LEU A 76 6.52 17.36 -6.36
N VAL A 77 7.64 17.68 -5.71
CA VAL A 77 8.98 17.37 -6.26
C VAL A 77 9.17 15.85 -6.36
N LEU A 78 8.76 15.10 -5.33
CA LEU A 78 8.84 13.63 -5.33
C LEU A 78 7.97 13.02 -6.45
N LEU A 79 6.74 13.51 -6.61
CA LEU A 79 5.85 13.11 -7.70
C LEU A 79 6.42 13.44 -9.08
N GLN A 80 7.09 14.58 -9.26
CA GLN A 80 7.69 14.93 -10.55
C GLN A 80 8.86 14.02 -10.89
N LYS A 81 9.69 13.69 -9.90
CA LYS A 81 10.83 12.79 -10.07
C LYS A 81 10.42 11.38 -10.46
N ASN A 82 9.35 10.84 -9.86
CA ASN A 82 8.85 9.49 -10.15
C ASN A 82 9.92 8.38 -10.02
N GLU A 83 10.93 8.57 -9.17
CA GLU A 83 12.11 7.68 -9.08
C GLU A 83 11.86 6.39 -8.29
N ALA A 84 10.89 6.39 -7.36
CA ALA A 84 10.61 5.25 -6.49
C ALA A 84 9.12 5.20 -6.11
N PRO A 85 8.58 4.01 -5.77
CA PRO A 85 7.20 3.85 -5.29
C PRO A 85 6.94 4.71 -4.04
N ALA A 86 6.09 5.72 -4.19
CA ALA A 86 5.60 6.55 -3.09
C ALA A 86 4.20 7.09 -3.39
N CYS A 87 3.45 7.43 -2.35
CA CYS A 87 2.11 8.02 -2.47
C CYS A 87 1.96 9.25 -1.59
N MET A 88 1.30 10.27 -2.11
CA MET A 88 1.07 11.54 -1.43
C MET A 88 -0.39 11.60 -0.97
N LEU A 89 -0.60 11.81 0.32
CA LEU A 89 -1.92 11.79 0.96
C LEU A 89 -2.71 13.06 0.65
N ALA A 90 -4.01 12.87 0.43
CA ALA A 90 -5.03 13.91 0.47
C ALA A 90 -4.94 14.96 -0.66
N TRP A 91 -4.59 14.54 -1.87
CA TRP A 91 -4.55 15.40 -3.06
C TRP A 91 -5.85 15.34 -3.85
N VAL A 92 -6.28 16.50 -4.36
CA VAL A 92 -7.45 16.61 -5.23
C VAL A 92 -7.05 16.29 -6.67
N ASP A 93 -7.91 15.58 -7.38
CA ASP A 93 -7.77 15.41 -8.83
C ASP A 93 -8.05 16.74 -9.54
N LEU A 94 -7.05 17.27 -10.22
CA LEU A 94 -7.15 18.52 -10.98
C LEU A 94 -6.60 18.29 -12.39
N PRO A 95 -7.13 18.98 -13.41
CA PRO A 95 -6.62 18.87 -14.78
C PRO A 95 -5.09 19.02 -14.84
N GLY A 96 -4.42 18.09 -15.52
CA GLY A 96 -2.96 18.07 -15.67
C GLY A 96 -2.18 17.40 -14.53
N ARG A 97 -2.85 16.70 -13.60
CA ARG A 97 -2.23 15.89 -12.53
C ARG A 97 -2.12 14.40 -12.87
N ASP A 98 -3.12 13.86 -13.55
CA ASP A 98 -3.14 12.53 -14.17
C ASP A 98 -1.83 12.20 -14.92
N GLY A 99 -1.26 13.17 -15.63
CA GLY A 99 0.00 12.98 -16.34
C GLY A 99 1.26 12.82 -15.46
N LYS A 100 1.21 13.15 -14.16
CA LYS A 100 2.40 13.19 -13.27
C LYS A 100 2.45 12.06 -12.24
N GLY A 101 1.35 11.32 -12.07
CA GLY A 101 1.25 10.21 -11.13
C GLY A 101 -0.11 9.52 -11.25
N LYS A 102 -0.31 8.47 -10.47
CA LYS A 102 -1.52 7.65 -10.44
C LYS A 102 -2.40 8.07 -9.28
N LEU A 103 -3.67 8.35 -9.52
CA LEU A 103 -4.62 8.73 -8.47
C LEU A 103 -5.39 7.49 -8.00
N SER A 104 -5.53 7.32 -6.69
CA SER A 104 -6.31 6.23 -6.10
C SER A 104 -7.80 6.54 -6.03
N GLU A 105 -8.59 5.62 -5.48
CA GLU A 105 -9.94 5.89 -4.99
C GLU A 105 -9.98 6.98 -3.89
N LYS A 106 -11.15 7.58 -3.67
CA LYS A 106 -11.35 8.67 -2.69
C LYS A 106 -11.10 8.21 -1.25
N ILE A 107 -10.31 9.01 -0.54
CA ILE A 107 -10.11 8.92 0.90
C ILE A 107 -11.26 9.63 1.61
N TYR A 108 -11.47 10.91 1.31
CA TYR A 108 -12.56 11.75 1.82
C TYR A 108 -12.77 12.94 0.86
N ASP A 109 -13.98 13.49 0.81
CA ASP A 109 -14.37 14.50 -0.18
C ASP A 109 -13.89 14.10 -1.60
N GLU A 110 -13.17 14.99 -2.28
CA GLU A 110 -12.51 14.74 -3.58
C GLU A 110 -11.03 14.36 -3.46
N ARG A 111 -10.57 14.00 -2.26
CA ARG A 111 -9.14 13.76 -1.98
C ARG A 111 -8.78 12.30 -2.09
N ARG A 112 -7.67 12.04 -2.75
CA ARG A 112 -7.14 10.72 -3.12
C ARG A 112 -5.69 10.59 -2.66
N LEU A 113 -5.13 9.38 -2.74
CA LEU A 113 -3.69 9.21 -2.81
C LEU A 113 -3.23 9.60 -4.22
N TRP A 114 -2.15 10.36 -4.31
CA TRP A 114 -1.46 10.61 -5.58
C TRP A 114 -0.11 9.91 -5.55
N CYS A 115 -0.03 8.79 -6.23
CA CYS A 115 1.12 7.91 -6.25
C CYS A 115 2.05 8.21 -7.42
N THR A 116 3.35 8.03 -7.21
CA THR A 116 4.34 8.11 -8.28
C THR A 116 4.04 7.08 -9.37
N LYS A 117 4.46 7.35 -10.61
CA LYS A 117 4.38 6.38 -11.71
C LYS A 117 5.16 5.10 -11.45
N ALA A 118 6.21 5.18 -10.63
CA ALA A 118 6.99 4.03 -10.19
C ALA A 118 6.20 3.06 -9.28
N THR A 119 5.08 3.49 -8.69
CA THR A 119 4.21 2.60 -7.91
C THR A 119 3.59 1.56 -8.86
N PRO A 120 3.78 0.24 -8.63
CA PRO A 120 3.27 -0.80 -9.53
C PRO A 120 1.74 -0.75 -9.68
N ASP A 121 1.22 -1.08 -10.86
CA ASP A 121 -0.22 -1.05 -11.13
C ASP A 121 -1.01 -2.02 -10.24
N GLU A 122 -0.45 -3.20 -9.96
CA GLU A 122 -1.05 -4.16 -9.02
C GLU A 122 -1.19 -3.56 -7.61
N VAL A 123 -0.21 -2.78 -7.16
CA VAL A 123 -0.27 -2.09 -5.87
C VAL A 123 -1.36 -1.03 -5.89
N MET A 124 -1.50 -0.27 -6.99
CA MET A 124 -2.60 0.69 -7.16
C MET A 124 -3.97 0.01 -7.12
N GLN A 125 -4.15 -1.10 -7.85
CA GLN A 125 -5.40 -1.85 -7.86
C GLN A 125 -5.80 -2.34 -6.47
N ARG A 126 -4.83 -2.85 -5.69
CA ARG A 126 -5.05 -3.29 -4.31
C ARG A 126 -5.40 -2.13 -3.38
N ILE A 127 -4.75 -0.98 -3.55
CA ILE A 127 -5.07 0.25 -2.81
C ILE A 127 -6.51 0.68 -3.10
N ASP A 128 -6.90 0.71 -4.37
CA ASP A 128 -8.22 1.17 -4.79
C ASP A 128 -9.33 0.25 -4.28
N ALA A 129 -9.15 -1.06 -4.42
CA ALA A 129 -10.07 -2.06 -3.86
C ALA A 129 -10.22 -1.91 -2.34
N ALA A 130 -9.11 -1.71 -1.61
CA ALA A 130 -9.15 -1.55 -0.16
C ALA A 130 -9.78 -0.21 0.28
N LEU A 131 -9.52 0.88 -0.43
CA LEU A 131 -10.11 2.19 -0.14
C LEU A 131 -11.61 2.24 -0.45
N HIS A 132 -12.04 1.57 -1.52
CA HIS A 132 -13.45 1.42 -1.88
C HIS A 132 -14.23 0.69 -0.78
N ASN A 133 -13.65 -0.36 -0.20
CA ASN A 133 -14.26 -1.16 0.86
C ASN A 133 -14.08 -0.57 2.26
N ALA A 134 -13.23 0.45 2.42
CA ALA A 134 -12.99 1.08 3.70
C ALA A 134 -14.17 1.99 4.09
N ALA A 135 -14.61 1.88 5.34
CA ALA A 135 -15.61 2.78 5.90
C ALA A 135 -15.18 4.25 5.72
N PRO A 136 -16.15 5.18 5.48
CA PRO A 136 -15.84 6.59 5.40
C PRO A 136 -15.20 7.07 6.72
N PRO A 137 -14.27 8.04 6.65
CA PRO A 137 -13.70 8.63 7.86
C PRO A 137 -14.81 9.27 8.69
N LYS A 138 -14.86 8.95 9.99
CA LYS A 138 -15.79 9.54 10.96
C LYS A 138 -15.34 10.93 11.39
#